data_AF-A0AA86VD80-F1
#
_entry.id   AF-A0AA86VD80-F1
#
_cell.length_a   1.000
_cell.length_b   1.000
_cell.length_c   1.000
_cell.angle_alpha   90.00
_cell.angle_beta   90.00
_cell.angle_gamma   90.00
#
_symmetry.space_group_name_H-M   'P 1'
#
loop_
_entity.id
_entity.type
_entity.pdbx_description
1 polymer ?
#
loop_
_entity_poly.entity_id
_entity_poly.type
_entity_poly.pdbx_seq_one_letter_code
_entity_poly.pdbx_strand_id
1 'polypeptide(L)'
;MERWSGVLRVPLHPNSRTFHRVGASLCLSPETRTLCVPIANAIFFCGDRVEGTGNPVIERLSNLQKLSEIIVSKFGSSINAWVIEASIFNGPFAVYKDFVLSMNQYGEPRSYHPNGFPASTSTVLLLSSCLEEAKKVILGTQVDSKSGCTPSCSLSHPKTFILGFSKGGIVLNQIVTELGFSDIGSIANSPDVGSEDIYVVPRTKEDLLNSISDIHYVDVGLNTSGAYLTNHDVFERISKRLMQEAPQLRFILHGTPRQWSDKHRDWIRNEKDKMLYLLESEVPKSAGKIKVFSRYYFAEMPPSMQMHFEIIESLDAVEEVACNPSTVGRGGGGCSVKPASRCALSLKETYT
;
A
#
# COMPACT_ATOMS: atom_id res chain seq x y z
N MET A 1 17.25 7.33 -11.26
CA MET A 1 17.71 6.03 -10.74
C MET A 1 17.46 4.98 -11.79
N GLU A 2 18.43 4.11 -12.04
CA GLU A 2 18.18 2.88 -12.80
C GLU A 2 17.27 1.95 -11.95
N ARG A 3 16.55 1.04 -12.60
CA ARG A 3 15.59 0.15 -11.92
C ARG A 3 15.58 -1.24 -12.54
N TRP A 4 15.36 -2.23 -11.70
CA TRP A 4 14.98 -3.57 -12.13
C TRP A 4 13.47 -3.74 -11.95
N SER A 5 12.78 -4.29 -12.96
CA SER A 5 11.36 -4.62 -12.87
C SER A 5 11.13 -6.04 -13.38
N GLY A 6 10.27 -6.80 -12.69
CA GLY A 6 9.98 -8.17 -13.06
C GLY A 6 8.93 -8.81 -12.16
N VAL A 7 8.54 -10.05 -12.48
CA VAL A 7 7.64 -10.86 -11.65
C VAL A 7 8.44 -11.96 -10.98
N LEU A 8 8.42 -11.97 -9.66
CA LEU A 8 9.04 -12.98 -8.82
C LEU A 8 8.00 -14.03 -8.44
N ARG A 9 8.44 -15.28 -8.35
CA ARG A 9 7.64 -16.39 -7.86
C ARG A 9 8.36 -17.02 -6.68
N VAL A 10 7.91 -16.73 -5.47
CA VAL A 10 8.60 -17.16 -4.24
C VAL A 10 7.65 -17.90 -3.31
N PRO A 11 8.13 -18.93 -2.59
CA PRO A 11 7.35 -19.54 -1.53
C PRO A 11 7.38 -18.65 -0.28
N LEU A 12 6.31 -18.65 0.51
CA LEU A 12 6.29 -17.90 1.78
C LEU A 12 7.17 -18.56 2.86
N HIS A 13 7.20 -19.89 2.84
CA HIS A 13 8.04 -20.71 3.70
C HIS A 13 8.87 -21.66 2.84
N PRO A 14 10.12 -22.02 3.22
CA PRO A 14 11.00 -22.86 2.40
C PRO A 14 10.38 -24.17 1.93
N ASN A 15 9.49 -24.76 2.74
CA ASN A 15 8.82 -26.04 2.45
C ASN A 15 7.40 -25.88 1.88
N SER A 16 6.98 -24.65 1.56
CA SER A 16 5.64 -24.39 1.03
C SER A 16 5.49 -24.93 -0.39
N ARG A 17 4.37 -25.62 -0.65
CA ARG A 17 3.98 -26.02 -2.01
C ARG A 17 3.29 -24.89 -2.78
N THR A 18 2.82 -23.86 -2.07
CA THR A 18 2.17 -22.68 -2.66
C THR A 18 3.18 -21.56 -2.83
N PHE A 19 3.14 -20.93 -4.00
CA PHE A 19 4.01 -19.82 -4.38
C PHE A 19 3.19 -18.56 -4.52
N HIS A 20 3.74 -17.46 -4.04
CA HIS A 20 3.23 -16.12 -4.28
C HIS A 20 3.85 -15.57 -5.56
N ARG A 21 3.06 -14.82 -6.33
CA ARG A 21 3.55 -14.04 -7.46
C ARG A 21 3.61 -12.58 -7.03
N VAL A 22 4.77 -11.97 -7.20
CA VAL A 22 5.01 -10.59 -6.79
C VAL A 22 5.61 -9.82 -7.96
N GLY A 23 4.89 -8.83 -8.47
CA GLY A 23 5.44 -7.84 -9.39
C GLY A 23 6.30 -6.87 -8.61
N ALA A 24 7.57 -6.74 -8.95
CA ALA A 24 8.50 -5.88 -8.26
C ALA A 24 9.05 -4.82 -9.22
N SER A 25 9.30 -3.62 -8.70
CA SER A 25 10.15 -2.62 -9.34
C SER A 25 11.07 -2.04 -8.28
N LEU A 26 12.38 -2.22 -8.43
CA LEU A 26 13.39 -1.97 -7.40
C LEU A 26 14.42 -0.94 -7.88
N CYS A 27 14.80 -0.03 -6.98
CA CYS A 27 15.85 0.96 -7.18
C CYS A 27 17.22 0.29 -7.32
N LEU A 28 17.97 0.68 -8.36
CA LEU A 28 19.37 0.34 -8.53
C LEU A 28 20.25 1.58 -8.43
N SER A 29 21.45 1.43 -7.87
CA SER A 29 22.50 2.45 -7.97
C SER A 29 22.92 2.58 -9.44
N PRO A 30 22.95 3.81 -10.00
CA PRO A 30 23.43 4.03 -11.37
C PRO A 30 24.86 3.56 -11.61
N GLU A 31 25.71 3.61 -10.58
CA GLU A 31 27.14 3.34 -10.67
C GLU A 31 27.45 1.84 -10.63
N THR A 32 26.82 1.12 -9.70
CA THR A 32 27.13 -0.30 -9.45
C THR A 32 26.09 -1.25 -10.04
N ARG A 33 24.92 -0.74 -10.44
CA ARG A 33 23.73 -1.53 -10.79
C ARG A 33 23.30 -2.53 -9.71
N THR A 34 23.71 -2.30 -8.47
CA THR A 34 23.25 -3.07 -7.32
C THR A 34 22.04 -2.40 -6.68
N LEU A 35 21.31 -3.15 -5.85
CA LEU A 35 20.14 -2.63 -5.14
C LEU A 35 20.52 -1.42 -4.26
N CYS A 36 19.69 -0.38 -4.32
CA CYS A 36 19.83 0.83 -3.52
C CYS A 36 18.75 0.90 -2.43
N VAL A 37 19.04 1.59 -1.32
CA VAL A 37 18.03 1.89 -0.29
C VAL A 37 16.98 2.83 -0.88
N PRO A 38 15.68 2.45 -0.91
CA PRO A 38 14.64 3.35 -1.38
C PRO A 38 14.28 4.38 -0.29
N ILE A 39 13.65 5.49 -0.67
CA ILE A 39 13.06 6.41 0.33
C ILE A 39 11.81 5.81 1.00
N ALA A 40 11.13 4.90 0.29
CA ALA A 40 9.96 4.19 0.77
C ALA A 40 9.73 2.87 0.01
N ASN A 41 8.97 1.97 0.62
CA ASN A 41 8.40 0.78 -0.01
C ASN A 41 6.89 0.98 -0.19
N ALA A 42 6.39 0.85 -1.41
CA ALA A 42 4.96 0.75 -1.69
C ALA A 42 4.57 -0.72 -1.87
N ILE A 43 3.72 -1.22 -0.98
CA ILE A 43 3.24 -2.60 -0.95
C ILE A 43 1.77 -2.61 -1.36
N PHE A 44 1.48 -3.20 -2.52
CA PHE A 44 0.16 -3.21 -3.13
C PHE A 44 -0.40 -4.63 -3.15
N PHE A 45 -1.51 -4.89 -2.46
CA PHE A 45 -2.22 -6.16 -2.49
C PHE A 45 -3.32 -6.13 -3.54
N CYS A 46 -3.27 -7.06 -4.49
CA CYS A 46 -4.21 -7.17 -5.59
C CYS A 46 -5.59 -7.69 -5.17
N GLY A 47 -6.55 -7.50 -6.08
CA GLY A 47 -7.93 -7.94 -5.92
C GLY A 47 -8.23 -9.34 -6.44
N ASP A 48 -9.53 -9.56 -6.61
CA ASP A 48 -10.05 -10.65 -7.43
C ASP A 48 -9.55 -10.52 -8.88
N ARG A 49 -9.36 -11.66 -9.54
CA ARG A 49 -8.94 -11.70 -10.95
C ARG A 49 -10.14 -11.54 -11.86
N VAL A 50 -9.93 -10.81 -12.94
CA VAL A 50 -10.87 -10.75 -14.05
C VAL A 50 -10.05 -10.96 -15.33
N GLU A 51 -9.96 -12.21 -15.77
CA GLU A 51 -9.17 -12.61 -16.95
C GLU A 51 -10.08 -12.86 -18.16
N GLY A 52 -9.52 -12.72 -19.36
CA GLY A 52 -10.21 -13.08 -20.60
C GLY A 52 -11.37 -12.15 -20.95
N THR A 53 -11.31 -10.91 -20.48
CA THR A 53 -12.37 -9.91 -20.70
C THR A 53 -12.33 -9.33 -22.11
N GLY A 54 -11.17 -9.39 -22.78
CA GLY A 54 -10.90 -8.65 -24.01
C GLY A 54 -10.83 -7.13 -23.82
N ASN A 55 -10.99 -6.62 -22.59
CA ASN A 55 -10.87 -5.21 -22.29
C ASN A 55 -9.39 -4.84 -22.06
N PRO A 56 -8.76 -4.02 -22.91
CA PRO A 56 -7.33 -3.74 -22.83
C PRO A 56 -6.91 -3.04 -21.54
N VAL A 57 -7.81 -2.29 -20.89
CA VAL A 57 -7.53 -1.63 -19.61
C VAL A 57 -7.46 -2.66 -18.49
N ILE A 58 -8.42 -3.59 -18.41
CA ILE A 58 -8.47 -4.63 -17.37
C ILE A 58 -7.28 -5.59 -17.51
N GLU A 59 -6.99 -6.06 -18.72
CA GLU A 59 -5.87 -6.99 -18.96
C GLU A 59 -4.52 -6.34 -18.58
N ARG A 60 -4.33 -5.07 -18.95
CA ARG A 60 -3.12 -4.31 -18.61
C ARG A 60 -2.98 -4.08 -17.11
N LEU A 61 -4.07 -3.75 -16.43
CA LEU A 61 -4.12 -3.51 -14.97
C LEU A 61 -4.24 -4.79 -14.15
N SER A 62 -4.22 -5.95 -14.80
CA SER A 62 -4.05 -7.26 -14.15
C SER A 62 -2.59 -7.76 -14.25
N ASN A 63 -1.74 -7.08 -15.02
CA ASN A 63 -0.33 -7.45 -15.15
C ASN A 63 0.50 -6.90 -13.97
N LEU A 64 1.07 -7.81 -13.17
CA LEU A 64 1.79 -7.46 -11.93
C LEU A 64 3.02 -6.55 -12.16
N GLN A 65 3.78 -6.79 -13.23
CA GLN A 65 4.93 -5.93 -13.56
C GLN A 65 4.44 -4.55 -14.01
N LYS A 66 3.37 -4.50 -14.81
CA LYS A 66 2.85 -3.21 -15.23
C LYS A 66 2.29 -2.40 -14.06
N LEU A 67 1.62 -3.07 -13.13
CA LEU A 67 1.16 -2.47 -11.89
C LEU A 67 2.34 -1.92 -11.07
N SER A 68 3.45 -2.65 -10.93
CA SER A 68 4.59 -2.16 -10.15
C SER A 68 5.19 -0.89 -10.75
N GLU A 69 5.25 -0.79 -12.09
CA GLU A 69 5.63 0.43 -12.81
C GLU A 69 4.65 1.58 -12.58
N ILE A 70 3.34 1.31 -12.61
CA ILE A 70 2.31 2.32 -12.34
C ILE A 70 2.46 2.85 -10.91
N ILE A 71 2.64 1.98 -9.91
CA ILE A 71 2.85 2.40 -8.52
C ILE A 71 4.10 3.30 -8.39
N VAL A 72 5.22 2.96 -9.04
CA VAL A 72 6.40 3.83 -9.08
C VAL A 72 6.08 5.18 -9.72
N SER A 73 5.31 5.21 -10.81
CA SER A 73 4.91 6.47 -11.46
C SER A 73 4.06 7.37 -10.55
N LYS A 74 3.33 6.78 -9.61
CA LYS A 74 2.47 7.49 -8.65
C LYS A 74 3.23 8.01 -7.44
N PHE A 75 4.08 7.19 -6.84
CA PHE A 75 4.77 7.50 -5.58
C PHE A 75 6.20 8.04 -5.77
N GLY A 76 6.70 8.05 -7.00
CA GLY A 76 7.98 8.63 -7.38
C GLY A 76 9.08 7.60 -7.67
N SER A 77 10.09 8.01 -8.43
CA SER A 77 11.14 7.12 -8.94
C SER A 77 12.10 6.57 -7.87
N SER A 78 12.02 7.07 -6.64
CA SER A 78 12.93 6.75 -5.54
C SER A 78 12.38 5.69 -4.57
N ILE A 79 11.20 5.13 -4.85
CA ILE A 79 10.56 4.10 -4.04
C ILE A 79 10.78 2.70 -4.63
N ASN A 80 10.66 1.67 -3.82
CA ASN A 80 10.48 0.30 -4.31
C ASN A 80 8.98 -0.03 -4.34
N ALA A 81 8.52 -0.71 -5.38
CA ALA A 81 7.13 -1.16 -5.50
C ALA A 81 7.04 -2.69 -5.48
N TRP A 82 6.10 -3.19 -4.69
CA TRP A 82 5.84 -4.62 -4.49
C TRP A 82 4.34 -4.87 -4.68
N VAL A 83 3.97 -5.50 -5.79
CA VAL A 83 2.59 -5.83 -6.16
C VAL A 83 2.35 -7.31 -5.89
N ILE A 84 1.64 -7.60 -4.81
CA ILE A 84 1.41 -8.93 -4.27
C ILE A 84 0.06 -9.44 -4.74
N GLU A 85 0.09 -10.58 -5.42
CA GLU A 85 -1.10 -11.33 -5.78
C GLU A 85 -1.39 -12.43 -4.74
N ALA A 86 -2.66 -12.80 -4.55
CA ALA A 86 -3.01 -13.95 -3.73
C ALA A 86 -2.34 -15.25 -4.27
N SER A 87 -1.88 -16.10 -3.36
CA SER A 87 -1.27 -17.39 -3.73
C SER A 87 -2.29 -18.42 -4.21
N ILE A 88 -3.57 -18.22 -3.89
CA ILE A 88 -4.68 -19.13 -4.21
C ILE A 88 -5.87 -18.33 -4.70
N PHE A 89 -6.57 -18.89 -5.68
CA PHE A 89 -7.84 -18.40 -6.19
C PHE A 89 -8.89 -19.51 -6.17
N ASN A 90 -10.12 -19.16 -5.85
CA ASN A 90 -11.29 -20.00 -6.06
C ASN A 90 -12.13 -19.39 -7.17
N GLY A 91 -11.97 -19.88 -8.40
CA GLY A 91 -12.44 -19.17 -9.59
C GLY A 91 -11.76 -17.80 -9.70
N PRO A 92 -12.48 -16.68 -9.85
CA PRO A 92 -11.90 -15.35 -9.88
C PRO A 92 -11.53 -14.81 -8.49
N PHE A 93 -12.00 -15.44 -7.42
CA PHE A 93 -11.91 -14.88 -6.07
C PHE A 93 -10.54 -15.11 -5.44
N ALA A 94 -9.87 -14.04 -5.04
CA ALA A 94 -8.58 -14.10 -4.37
C ALA A 94 -8.72 -14.64 -2.94
N VAL A 95 -7.79 -15.50 -2.50
CA VAL A 95 -7.84 -16.10 -1.16
C VAL A 95 -6.52 -15.83 -0.42
N TYR A 96 -6.54 -14.84 0.47
CA TYR A 96 -5.37 -14.40 1.26
C TYR A 96 -5.19 -15.17 2.57
N LYS A 97 -5.26 -16.51 2.53
CA LYS A 97 -5.20 -17.37 3.73
C LYS A 97 -3.90 -17.22 4.53
N ASP A 98 -2.81 -16.83 3.87
CA ASP A 98 -1.50 -16.67 4.48
C ASP A 98 -1.40 -15.35 5.27
N PHE A 99 -2.33 -14.42 5.05
CA PHE A 99 -2.36 -13.10 5.68
C PHE A 99 -3.54 -12.96 6.64
N VAL A 100 -4.68 -13.56 6.31
CA VAL A 100 -5.93 -13.48 7.07
C VAL A 100 -6.41 -14.89 7.38
N LEU A 101 -6.37 -15.27 8.65
CA LEU A 101 -6.61 -16.66 9.08
C LEU A 101 -8.09 -17.06 9.11
N SER A 102 -9.00 -16.09 9.26
CA SER A 102 -10.43 -16.33 9.44
C SER A 102 -11.22 -15.95 8.19
N MET A 103 -11.37 -16.88 7.25
CA MET A 103 -12.09 -16.64 5.99
C MET A 103 -12.84 -17.87 5.48
N ASN A 104 -13.80 -17.65 4.60
CA ASN A 104 -14.49 -18.72 3.88
C ASN A 104 -13.71 -19.17 2.62
N GLN A 105 -14.26 -20.14 1.88
CA GLN A 105 -13.62 -20.69 0.68
C GLN A 105 -13.49 -19.71 -0.50
N TYR A 106 -14.15 -18.55 -0.46
CA TYR A 106 -14.08 -17.50 -1.47
C TYR A 106 -13.20 -16.32 -1.02
N GLY A 107 -12.47 -16.48 0.09
CA GLY A 107 -11.58 -15.45 0.63
C GLY A 107 -12.31 -14.32 1.36
N GLU A 108 -13.61 -14.47 1.66
CA GLU A 108 -14.34 -13.48 2.43
C GLU A 108 -14.02 -13.64 3.93
N PRO A 109 -13.60 -12.56 4.63
CA PRO A 109 -13.19 -12.62 6.02
C PRO A 109 -14.41 -12.76 6.94
N ARG A 110 -14.29 -13.56 8.00
CA ARG A 110 -15.29 -13.60 9.07
C ARG A 110 -14.99 -12.59 10.17
N SER A 111 -13.72 -12.31 10.38
CA SER A 111 -13.21 -11.43 11.43
C SER A 111 -11.73 -11.12 11.18
N TYR A 112 -11.27 -9.99 11.73
CA TYR A 112 -9.86 -9.60 11.74
C TYR A 112 -9.31 -9.76 13.16
N HIS A 113 -8.19 -10.47 13.30
CA HIS A 113 -7.63 -10.83 14.61
C HIS A 113 -6.15 -10.52 14.68
N PRO A 114 -5.68 -9.68 15.63
CA PRO A 114 -4.29 -9.27 15.68
C PRO A 114 -3.35 -10.37 16.20
N ASN A 115 -3.89 -11.43 16.81
CA ASN A 115 -3.10 -12.47 17.47
C ASN A 115 -2.15 -13.18 16.49
N GLY A 116 -0.87 -13.20 16.83
CA GLY A 116 0.17 -13.83 16.01
C GLY A 116 0.62 -12.99 14.80
N PHE A 117 0.06 -11.80 14.60
CA PHE A 117 0.47 -10.85 13.56
C PHE A 117 0.59 -11.48 12.15
N PRO A 118 -0.43 -12.22 11.67
CA PRO A 118 -0.31 -13.01 10.46
C PRO A 118 -0.01 -12.17 9.21
N ALA A 119 -0.64 -11.01 9.02
CA ALA A 119 -0.46 -10.25 7.80
C ALA A 119 0.89 -9.54 7.76
N SER A 120 1.31 -8.89 8.85
CA SER A 120 2.61 -8.21 8.91
C SER A 120 3.79 -9.20 8.85
N THR A 121 3.70 -10.33 9.55
CA THR A 121 4.73 -11.38 9.52
C THR A 121 4.85 -11.98 8.13
N SER A 122 3.72 -12.36 7.50
CA SER A 122 3.74 -12.93 6.14
C SER A 122 4.23 -11.91 5.11
N THR A 123 3.90 -10.63 5.26
CA THR A 123 4.40 -9.58 4.37
C THR A 123 5.92 -9.47 4.45
N VAL A 124 6.49 -9.42 5.66
CA VAL A 124 7.94 -9.34 5.87
C VAL A 124 8.68 -10.56 5.31
N LEU A 125 8.18 -11.77 5.57
CA LEU A 125 8.75 -13.01 5.04
C LEU A 125 8.71 -13.05 3.51
N LEU A 126 7.60 -12.61 2.93
CA LEU A 126 7.43 -12.57 1.48
C LEU A 126 8.36 -11.57 0.83
N LEU A 127 8.45 -10.35 1.37
CA LEU A 127 9.35 -9.30 0.86
C LEU A 127 10.82 -9.71 0.97
N SER A 128 11.21 -10.33 2.10
CA SER A 128 12.57 -10.83 2.29
C SER A 128 12.92 -11.91 1.26
N SER A 129 12.01 -12.85 1.02
CA SER A 129 12.19 -13.91 0.03
C SER A 129 12.24 -13.36 -1.39
N CYS A 130 11.41 -12.36 -1.71
CA CYS A 130 11.45 -11.65 -2.99
C CYS A 130 12.76 -10.90 -3.18
N LEU A 131 13.26 -10.23 -2.15
CA LEU A 131 14.52 -9.49 -2.19
C LEU A 131 15.71 -10.41 -2.48
N GLU A 132 15.78 -11.56 -1.81
CA GLU A 132 16.82 -12.56 -2.06
C GLU A 132 16.74 -13.13 -3.48
N GLU A 133 15.55 -13.39 -4.00
CA GLU A 133 15.39 -13.85 -5.37
C GLU A 133 15.76 -12.77 -6.39
N ALA A 134 15.36 -11.52 -6.16
CA ALA A 134 15.74 -10.39 -7.00
C ALA A 134 17.27 -10.18 -7.02
N LYS A 135 17.95 -10.28 -5.87
CA LYS A 135 19.41 -10.22 -5.78
C LYS A 135 20.07 -11.26 -6.69
N LYS A 136 19.60 -12.51 -6.67
CA LYS A 136 20.14 -13.57 -7.55
C LYS A 136 19.95 -13.26 -9.03
N VAL A 137 18.78 -12.74 -9.42
CA VAL A 137 18.50 -12.39 -10.82
C VAL A 137 19.37 -11.21 -11.27
N ILE A 138 19.47 -10.17 -10.45
CA ILE A 138 20.27 -8.96 -10.74
C ILE A 138 21.76 -9.31 -10.82
N LEU A 139 22.29 -10.09 -9.87
CA LEU A 139 23.69 -10.52 -9.84
C LEU A 139 24.01 -11.58 -10.90
N GLY A 140 23.10 -12.51 -11.18
CA GLY A 140 23.27 -13.53 -12.22
C GLY A 140 23.29 -12.96 -13.64
N THR A 141 22.84 -11.72 -13.81
CA THR A 141 22.96 -10.96 -15.08
C THR A 141 24.34 -10.28 -15.21
N GLN A 142 25.16 -10.27 -14.17
CA GLN A 142 26.49 -9.66 -14.15
C GLN A 142 27.56 -10.74 -14.41
N VAL A 143 28.07 -10.82 -15.64
CA VAL A 143 29.37 -11.46 -15.91
C VAL A 143 30.46 -10.47 -15.51
N ASP A 144 31.26 -10.85 -14.52
CA ASP A 144 32.52 -10.24 -14.07
C ASP A 144 32.53 -8.72 -13.85
N SER A 145 32.23 -8.29 -12.62
CA SER A 145 32.86 -7.11 -12.01
C SER A 145 32.77 -7.18 -10.49
N LYS A 146 33.90 -7.51 -9.85
CA LYS A 146 34.09 -7.24 -8.42
C LYS A 146 34.21 -5.73 -8.24
N SER A 147 33.34 -5.14 -7.44
CA SER A 147 33.62 -3.84 -6.83
C SER A 147 32.86 -3.73 -5.52
N GLY A 148 33.60 -3.61 -4.42
CA GLY A 148 33.07 -3.23 -3.13
C GLY A 148 32.79 -1.74 -3.12
N CYS A 149 31.61 -1.35 -2.63
CA CYS A 149 31.30 0.04 -2.32
C CYS A 149 30.86 0.13 -0.86
N THR A 150 31.46 1.09 -0.17
CA THR A 150 31.14 1.51 1.19
C THR A 150 29.78 2.21 1.22
N PRO A 151 28.89 1.90 2.19
CA PRO A 151 27.61 2.56 2.29
C PRO A 151 27.75 3.92 2.97
N SER A 152 27.71 5.01 2.21
CA SER A 152 27.50 6.36 2.77
C SER A 152 26.11 6.87 2.40
N CYS A 153 25.09 6.30 3.02
CA CYS A 153 23.77 6.92 3.10
C CYS A 153 23.30 6.81 4.55
N SER A 154 22.97 7.96 5.15
CA SER A 154 22.43 8.06 6.51
C SER A 154 21.32 7.02 6.74
N LEU A 155 21.42 6.28 7.85
CA LEU A 155 20.57 5.17 8.31
C LEU A 155 19.10 5.57 8.57
N SER A 156 18.39 6.08 7.57
CA SER A 156 16.93 6.26 7.65
C SER A 156 16.24 5.01 7.14
N HIS A 157 15.45 4.37 7.99
CA HIS A 157 14.58 3.26 7.60
C HIS A 157 13.57 3.76 6.56
N PRO A 158 13.42 3.10 5.40
CA PRO A 158 12.45 3.52 4.40
C PRO A 158 11.04 3.53 4.98
N LYS A 159 10.24 4.53 4.60
CA LYS A 159 8.80 4.55 4.93
C LYS A 159 8.09 3.41 4.21
N THR A 160 6.92 3.03 4.71
CA THR A 160 6.05 2.06 4.06
C THR A 160 4.72 2.71 3.70
N PHE A 161 4.30 2.51 2.45
CA PHE A 161 2.95 2.79 1.95
C PHE A 161 2.28 1.46 1.68
N ILE A 162 1.11 1.21 2.27
CA ILE A 162 0.35 -0.01 2.00
C ILE A 162 -0.91 0.33 1.21
N LEU A 163 -1.18 -0.46 0.18
CA LEU A 163 -2.32 -0.30 -0.71
C LEU A 163 -3.06 -1.64 -0.84
N GLY A 164 -4.38 -1.59 -0.80
CA GLY A 164 -5.24 -2.76 -0.94
C GLY A 164 -6.28 -2.47 -1.99
N PHE A 165 -6.19 -3.17 -3.13
CA PHE A 165 -7.13 -3.03 -4.23
C PHE A 165 -8.21 -4.10 -4.17
N SER A 166 -9.49 -3.71 -4.28
CA SER A 166 -10.60 -4.66 -4.31
C SER A 166 -10.54 -5.60 -3.09
N LYS A 167 -10.45 -6.93 -3.27
CA LYS A 167 -10.27 -7.89 -2.19
C LYS A 167 -8.94 -7.75 -1.42
N GLY A 168 -7.90 -7.14 -2.00
CA GLY A 168 -6.65 -6.84 -1.29
C GLY A 168 -6.83 -5.93 -0.05
N GLY A 169 -7.96 -5.21 0.03
CA GLY A 169 -8.33 -4.43 1.22
C GLY A 169 -8.47 -5.26 2.51
N ILE A 170 -8.75 -6.57 2.43
CA ILE A 170 -8.84 -7.41 3.62
C ILE A 170 -7.48 -7.60 4.30
N VAL A 171 -6.40 -7.62 3.52
CA VAL A 171 -5.04 -7.67 4.05
C VAL A 171 -4.72 -6.36 4.76
N LEU A 172 -5.16 -5.22 4.21
CA LEU A 172 -5.03 -3.93 4.90
C LEU A 172 -5.80 -3.92 6.22
N ASN A 173 -7.06 -4.36 6.24
CA ASN A 173 -7.85 -4.42 7.47
C ASN A 173 -7.16 -5.27 8.54
N GLN A 174 -6.55 -6.38 8.15
CA GLN A 174 -5.77 -7.21 9.04
C GLN A 174 -4.49 -6.51 9.54
N ILE A 175 -3.71 -5.86 8.65
CA ILE A 175 -2.51 -5.08 9.03
C ILE A 175 -2.88 -3.92 9.95
N VAL A 176 -3.98 -3.21 9.70
CA VAL A 176 -4.45 -2.09 10.54
C VAL A 176 -4.91 -2.58 11.90
N THR A 177 -5.57 -3.74 11.95
CA THR A 177 -5.90 -4.41 13.21
C THR A 177 -4.62 -4.76 13.97
N GLU A 178 -3.62 -5.35 13.32
CA GLU A 178 -2.32 -5.66 13.92
C GLU A 178 -1.59 -4.40 14.41
N LEU A 179 -1.61 -3.31 13.64
CA LEU A 179 -1.01 -2.03 14.00
C LEU A 179 -1.61 -1.46 15.29
N GLY A 180 -2.93 -1.51 15.43
CA GLY A 180 -3.62 -1.04 16.64
C GLY A 180 -3.30 -1.88 17.88
N PHE A 181 -2.86 -3.12 17.73
CA PHE A 181 -2.56 -4.02 18.85
C PHE A 181 -1.06 -4.29 19.03
N SER A 182 -0.21 -3.62 18.27
CA SER A 182 1.24 -3.66 18.46
C SER A 182 1.64 -2.70 19.59
N ASP A 183 2.59 -3.13 20.42
CA ASP A 183 3.25 -2.27 21.41
C ASP A 183 4.34 -1.41 20.73
N ILE A 184 4.57 -0.19 21.22
CA ILE A 184 5.62 0.71 20.71
C ILE A 184 7.01 0.32 21.21
N GLY A 185 7.08 -0.44 22.31
CA GLY A 185 8.29 -0.69 23.10
C GLY A 185 9.39 -1.52 22.44
N SER A 186 9.33 -1.80 21.13
CA SER A 186 10.32 -2.62 20.43
C SER A 186 11.36 -1.83 19.62
N ILE A 187 11.26 -0.50 19.53
CA ILE A 187 12.23 0.32 18.77
C ILE A 187 13.61 0.29 19.43
N ALA A 188 13.69 0.11 20.76
CA ALA A 188 14.93 0.19 21.53
C ALA A 188 15.74 -1.13 21.60
N ASN A 189 15.20 -2.25 21.14
CA ASN A 189 15.82 -3.58 21.32
C ASN A 189 15.94 -4.37 20.01
N SER A 190 16.08 -3.72 18.85
CA SER A 190 16.65 -4.44 17.71
C SER A 190 18.11 -4.72 18.05
N PRO A 191 18.54 -6.00 18.15
CA PRO A 191 19.96 -6.26 18.33
C PRO A 191 20.67 -5.65 17.13
N ASP A 192 21.61 -4.76 17.44
CA ASP A 192 22.64 -4.29 16.52
C ASP A 192 23.52 -5.49 16.15
N VAL A 193 22.94 -6.43 15.39
CA VAL A 193 23.68 -7.49 14.75
C VAL A 193 24.34 -6.80 13.59
N GLY A 194 25.63 -6.48 13.76
CA GLY A 194 26.48 -5.77 12.82
C GLY A 194 26.61 -6.45 11.45
N SER A 195 25.52 -6.52 10.70
CA SER A 195 25.54 -6.66 9.26
C SER A 195 25.27 -5.29 8.66
N GLU A 196 26.24 -4.80 7.87
CA GLU A 196 26.14 -3.61 7.00
C GLU A 196 25.09 -3.83 5.87
N ASP A 197 23.98 -4.48 6.18
CA ASP A 197 22.96 -4.85 5.22
C ASP A 197 22.02 -3.67 4.99
N ILE A 198 22.06 -3.19 3.75
CA ILE A 198 21.16 -2.21 3.15
C ILE A 198 19.69 -2.52 3.53
N TYR A 199 19.03 -1.60 4.26
CA TYR A 199 17.61 -1.70 4.64
C TYR A 199 16.68 -1.49 3.44
N VAL A 200 16.65 -2.43 2.50
CA VAL A 200 15.80 -2.35 1.31
C VAL A 200 14.33 -2.64 1.65
N VAL A 201 14.09 -3.60 2.54
CA VAL A 201 12.75 -4.02 3.02
C VAL A 201 12.74 -4.14 4.55
N PRO A 202 11.56 -4.06 5.21
CA PRO A 202 11.44 -4.32 6.64
C PRO A 202 11.88 -5.75 7.00
N ARG A 203 12.57 -5.95 8.13
CA ARG A 203 13.10 -7.26 8.57
C ARG A 203 12.23 -7.95 9.60
N THR A 204 11.52 -7.15 10.40
CA THR A 204 10.57 -7.65 11.40
C THR A 204 9.18 -7.07 11.15
N LYS A 205 8.16 -7.73 11.70
CA LYS A 205 6.78 -7.22 11.69
C LYS A 205 6.70 -5.86 12.41
N GLU A 206 7.49 -5.66 13.46
CA GLU A 206 7.60 -4.38 14.15
C GLU A 206 8.17 -3.30 13.23
N ASP A 207 9.23 -3.58 12.47
CA ASP A 207 9.80 -2.64 11.50
C ASP A 207 8.78 -2.27 10.42
N LEU A 208 8.03 -3.25 9.93
CA LEU A 208 6.97 -3.02 8.96
C LEU A 208 5.90 -2.10 9.56
N LEU A 209 5.32 -2.47 10.71
CA LEU A 209 4.23 -1.71 11.33
C LEU A 209 4.66 -0.28 11.71
N ASN A 210 5.87 -0.11 12.22
CA ASN A 210 6.42 1.20 12.61
C ASN A 210 6.77 2.09 11.41
N SER A 211 7.07 1.51 10.24
CA SER A 211 7.40 2.28 9.05
C SER A 211 6.17 2.71 8.23
N ILE A 212 4.97 2.17 8.51
CA ILE A 212 3.74 2.55 7.80
C ILE A 212 3.45 4.03 8.04
N SER A 213 3.35 4.77 6.94
CA SER A 213 2.98 6.19 6.93
C SER A 213 1.68 6.45 6.16
N ASP A 214 1.35 5.57 5.21
CA ASP A 214 0.16 5.68 4.37
C ASP A 214 -0.56 4.36 4.19
N ILE A 215 -1.88 4.42 4.29
CA ILE A 215 -2.79 3.29 4.09
C ILE A 215 -3.82 3.69 3.05
N HIS A 216 -3.72 3.12 1.86
CA HIS A 216 -4.59 3.39 0.72
C HIS A 216 -5.58 2.25 0.50
N TYR A 217 -6.85 2.49 0.80
CA TYR A 217 -7.94 1.61 0.40
C TYR A 217 -8.35 1.95 -1.02
N VAL A 218 -8.04 1.08 -1.99
CA VAL A 218 -8.28 1.34 -3.42
C VAL A 218 -9.48 0.53 -3.92
N ASP A 219 -10.61 1.20 -4.08
CA ASP A 219 -11.86 0.61 -4.59
C ASP A 219 -12.18 -0.76 -3.97
N VAL A 220 -12.01 -0.82 -2.65
CA VAL A 220 -12.16 -2.05 -1.86
C VAL A 220 -13.61 -2.48 -1.87
N GLY A 221 -13.82 -3.77 -2.09
CA GLY A 221 -15.15 -4.35 -2.18
C GLY A 221 -15.12 -5.85 -1.96
N LEU A 222 -16.18 -6.34 -1.34
CA LEU A 222 -16.41 -7.74 -0.98
C LEU A 222 -17.82 -8.15 -1.37
N ASN A 223 -18.08 -9.46 -1.41
CA ASN A 223 -19.43 -9.99 -1.62
C ASN A 223 -20.21 -10.15 -0.31
N THR A 224 -19.55 -9.93 0.82
CA THR A 224 -20.15 -9.87 2.15
C THR A 224 -19.61 -8.66 2.94
N SER A 225 -20.16 -8.44 4.14
CA SER A 225 -19.60 -7.49 5.10
C SER A 225 -18.13 -7.77 5.45
N GLY A 226 -17.43 -6.73 5.89
CA GLY A 226 -16.03 -6.77 6.29
C GLY A 226 -15.07 -6.12 5.28
N ALA A 227 -15.57 -5.34 4.33
CA ALA A 227 -14.76 -4.63 3.35
C ALA A 227 -13.94 -3.51 3.99
N TYR A 228 -14.50 -2.83 5.00
CA TYR A 228 -13.83 -1.80 5.78
C TYR A 228 -13.94 -2.09 7.28
N LEU A 229 -12.96 -1.62 8.08
CA LEU A 229 -12.96 -1.78 9.52
C LEU A 229 -14.02 -0.89 10.18
N THR A 230 -14.88 -1.50 10.98
CA THR A 230 -15.92 -0.80 11.76
C THR A 230 -15.70 -0.91 13.28
N ASN A 231 -14.59 -1.52 13.70
CA ASN A 231 -14.25 -1.68 15.11
C ASN A 231 -13.54 -0.42 15.66
N HIS A 232 -14.21 0.30 16.57
CA HIS A 232 -13.67 1.49 17.22
C HIS A 232 -12.39 1.23 18.03
N ASP A 233 -12.28 0.07 18.70
CA ASP A 233 -11.14 -0.25 19.58
C ASP A 233 -9.82 -0.25 18.80
N VAL A 234 -9.84 -0.66 17.53
CA VAL A 234 -8.64 -0.63 16.66
C VAL A 234 -8.14 0.80 16.48
N PHE A 235 -9.02 1.73 16.12
CA PHE A 235 -8.62 3.12 15.85
C PHE A 235 -8.27 3.87 17.13
N GLU A 236 -8.98 3.63 18.24
CA GLU A 236 -8.65 4.20 19.54
C GLU A 236 -7.22 3.81 19.98
N ARG A 237 -6.85 2.54 19.79
CA ARG A 237 -5.49 2.09 20.12
C ARG A 237 -4.45 2.68 19.19
N ILE A 238 -4.75 2.84 17.90
CA ILE A 238 -3.87 3.56 16.96
C ILE A 238 -3.66 5.01 17.43
N SER A 239 -4.71 5.72 17.85
CA SER A 239 -4.57 7.07 18.40
C SER A 239 -3.65 7.10 19.62
N LYS A 240 -3.87 6.21 20.59
CA LYS A 240 -3.03 6.09 21.79
C LYS A 240 -1.56 5.81 21.41
N ARG A 241 -1.35 4.95 20.41
CA ARG A 241 -0.03 4.63 19.88
C ARG A 241 0.66 5.89 19.32
N LEU A 242 -0.05 6.64 18.49
CA LEU A 242 0.47 7.87 17.87
C LEU A 242 0.82 8.95 18.89
N MET A 243 0.13 8.99 20.04
CA MET A 243 0.46 9.91 21.12
C MET A 243 1.77 9.57 21.83
N GLN A 244 2.21 8.32 21.81
CA GLN A 244 3.45 7.83 22.41
C GLN A 244 4.62 7.87 21.38
N GLU A 245 4.81 9.03 20.74
CA GLU A 245 5.93 9.32 19.82
C GLU A 245 5.94 8.60 18.44
N ALA A 246 4.96 7.75 18.13
CA ALA A 246 4.88 7.18 16.78
C ALA A 246 4.63 8.27 15.69
N PRO A 247 5.14 8.04 14.45
CA PRO A 247 5.04 8.99 13.34
C PRO A 247 3.59 9.15 12.86
N GLN A 248 3.30 10.28 12.20
CA GLN A 248 1.99 10.53 11.59
C GLN A 248 1.56 9.41 10.64
N LEU A 249 0.25 9.12 10.65
CA LEU A 249 -0.37 8.08 9.83
C LEU A 249 -1.50 8.66 8.98
N ARG A 250 -1.50 8.34 7.68
CA ARG A 250 -2.52 8.80 6.73
C ARG A 250 -3.39 7.63 6.27
N PHE A 251 -4.70 7.80 6.36
CA PHE A 251 -5.70 6.92 5.76
C PHE A 251 -6.30 7.60 4.54
N ILE A 252 -6.23 6.94 3.38
CA ILE A 252 -6.77 7.44 2.13
C ILE A 252 -7.73 6.41 1.56
N LEU A 253 -9.00 6.79 1.45
CA LEU A 253 -10.06 5.95 0.92
C LEU A 253 -10.34 6.40 -0.51
N HIS A 254 -10.03 5.54 -1.48
CA HIS A 254 -10.30 5.77 -2.89
C HIS A 254 -11.44 4.87 -3.33
N GLY A 255 -12.41 5.41 -4.06
CA GLY A 255 -13.48 4.57 -4.60
C GLY A 255 -14.17 5.15 -5.80
N THR A 256 -14.91 4.27 -6.48
CA THR A 256 -15.66 4.54 -7.69
C THR A 256 -17.16 4.34 -7.47
N PRO A 257 -18.03 4.82 -8.38
CA PRO A 257 -19.44 4.44 -8.41
C PRO A 257 -19.68 2.93 -8.40
N ARG A 258 -18.77 2.13 -8.99
CA ARG A 258 -18.89 0.68 -9.06
C ARG A 258 -18.91 0.01 -7.68
N GLN A 259 -18.19 0.54 -6.69
CA GLN A 259 -18.18 0.01 -5.32
C GLN A 259 -19.06 0.83 -4.38
N TRP A 260 -18.90 2.16 -4.34
CA TRP A 260 -19.56 2.99 -3.31
C TRP A 260 -21.03 3.33 -3.64
N SER A 261 -21.46 3.15 -4.88
CA SER A 261 -22.85 3.38 -5.30
C SER A 261 -23.59 2.09 -5.64
N ASP A 262 -23.00 0.92 -5.35
CA ASP A 262 -23.62 -0.38 -5.60
C ASP A 262 -24.78 -0.63 -4.62
N LYS A 263 -26.01 -0.63 -5.13
CA LYS A 263 -27.23 -0.81 -4.32
C LYS A 263 -27.39 -2.25 -3.83
N HIS A 264 -26.75 -3.23 -4.47
CA HIS A 264 -26.81 -4.62 -4.05
C HIS A 264 -25.78 -4.98 -2.99
N ARG A 265 -24.78 -4.10 -2.79
CA ARG A 265 -23.69 -4.25 -1.83
C ARG A 265 -23.54 -2.99 -1.00
N ASP A 266 -24.66 -2.51 -0.48
CA ASP A 266 -24.76 -1.26 0.29
C ASP A 266 -23.87 -1.26 1.54
N TRP A 267 -23.60 -2.43 2.12
CA TRP A 267 -22.63 -2.62 3.21
C TRP A 267 -21.26 -2.03 2.89
N ILE A 268 -20.79 -2.03 1.64
CA ILE A 268 -19.48 -1.47 1.27
C ILE A 268 -19.44 0.03 1.59
N ARG A 269 -20.47 0.76 1.16
CA ARG A 269 -20.59 2.20 1.46
C ARG A 269 -20.80 2.41 2.96
N ASN A 270 -21.70 1.66 3.58
CA ASN A 270 -22.02 1.82 5.00
C ASN A 270 -20.79 1.59 5.90
N GLU A 271 -20.00 0.55 5.61
CA GLU A 271 -18.76 0.25 6.34
C GLU A 271 -17.68 1.30 6.06
N LYS A 272 -17.53 1.77 4.82
CA LYS A 272 -16.63 2.85 4.45
C LYS A 272 -16.97 4.16 5.18
N ASP A 273 -18.24 4.54 5.20
CA ASP A 273 -18.72 5.74 5.92
C ASP A 273 -18.50 5.59 7.43
N LYS A 274 -18.76 4.40 7.97
CA LYS A 274 -18.49 4.12 9.38
C LYS A 274 -17.01 4.21 9.72
N MET A 275 -16.13 3.63 8.89
CA MET A 275 -14.69 3.72 9.06
C MET A 275 -14.20 5.17 9.02
N LEU A 276 -14.67 5.94 8.04
CA LEU A 276 -14.35 7.37 7.90
C LEU A 276 -14.74 8.14 9.16
N TYR A 277 -15.99 7.97 9.63
CA TYR A 277 -16.47 8.59 10.87
C TYR A 277 -15.61 8.22 12.09
N LEU A 278 -15.26 6.93 12.23
CA LEU A 278 -14.43 6.47 13.34
C LEU A 278 -13.04 7.12 13.29
N LEU A 279 -12.38 7.10 12.13
CA LEU A 279 -11.08 7.74 11.93
C LEU A 279 -11.12 9.24 12.21
N GLU A 280 -12.14 9.96 11.72
CA GLU A 280 -12.31 11.39 11.95
C GLU A 280 -12.51 11.71 13.44
N SER A 281 -13.24 10.86 14.17
CA SER A 281 -13.42 11.00 15.63
C SER A 281 -12.13 10.80 16.43
N GLU A 282 -11.14 10.13 15.83
CA GLU A 282 -9.83 9.83 16.41
C GLU A 282 -8.75 10.88 16.06
N VAL A 283 -8.99 11.74 15.07
CA VAL A 283 -8.09 12.86 14.70
C VAL A 283 -7.76 13.78 15.88
N PRO A 284 -8.74 14.32 16.66
CA PRO A 284 -8.41 15.17 17.80
C PRO A 284 -7.69 14.41 18.92
N LYS A 285 -8.02 13.12 19.12
CA LYS A 285 -7.42 12.27 20.16
C LYS A 285 -5.96 11.90 19.87
N SER A 286 -5.56 11.97 18.60
CA SER A 286 -4.19 11.74 18.14
C SER A 286 -3.40 13.04 17.94
N ALA A 287 -3.87 14.18 18.47
CA ALA A 287 -3.28 15.50 18.24
C ALA A 287 -3.09 15.84 16.74
N GLY A 288 -4.00 15.35 15.88
CA GLY A 288 -3.93 15.54 14.44
C GLY A 288 -2.87 14.72 13.72
N LYS A 289 -2.25 13.73 14.39
CA LYS A 289 -1.31 12.77 13.79
C LYS A 289 -2.01 11.73 12.91
N ILE A 290 -3.31 11.47 13.11
CA ILE A 290 -4.13 10.78 12.11
C ILE A 290 -4.58 11.81 11.08
N LYS A 291 -4.37 11.52 9.80
CA LYS A 291 -4.96 12.24 8.67
C LYS A 291 -5.87 11.30 7.89
N VAL A 292 -7.02 11.80 7.46
CA VAL A 292 -8.03 11.01 6.78
C VAL A 292 -8.46 11.73 5.52
N PHE A 293 -8.50 11.01 4.41
CA PHE A 293 -8.86 11.54 3.11
C PHE A 293 -9.81 10.56 2.42
N SER A 294 -10.79 11.10 1.69
CA SER A 294 -11.70 10.34 0.86
C SER A 294 -11.70 10.94 -0.55
N ARG A 295 -11.47 10.10 -1.57
CA ARG A 295 -11.41 10.49 -2.97
C ARG A 295 -12.39 9.65 -3.78
N TYR A 296 -13.36 10.30 -4.39
CA TYR A 296 -14.38 9.68 -5.22
C TYR A 296 -14.08 9.94 -6.70
N TYR A 297 -13.75 8.87 -7.43
CA TYR A 297 -13.31 8.95 -8.82
C TYR A 297 -14.46 8.60 -9.76
N PHE A 298 -14.46 9.20 -10.95
CA PHE A 298 -15.43 8.92 -12.01
C PHE A 298 -16.90 9.17 -11.61
N ALA A 299 -17.16 10.15 -10.74
CA ALA A 299 -18.49 10.42 -10.20
C ALA A 299 -19.60 10.59 -11.26
N GLU A 300 -19.25 11.21 -12.39
CA GLU A 300 -20.17 11.49 -13.50
C GLU A 300 -20.34 10.31 -14.48
N MET A 301 -19.64 9.18 -14.24
CA MET A 301 -19.63 8.03 -15.13
C MET A 301 -20.53 6.91 -14.59
N PRO A 302 -21.22 6.16 -15.46
CA PRO A 302 -21.98 5.00 -15.02
C PRO A 302 -21.04 3.91 -14.46
N PRO A 303 -21.47 3.17 -13.42
CA PRO A 303 -20.70 2.04 -12.87
C PRO A 303 -20.26 1.05 -13.94
N SER A 304 -18.98 0.70 -13.99
CA SER A 304 -18.45 -0.31 -14.91
C SER A 304 -17.35 -1.17 -14.27
N MET A 305 -17.10 -2.34 -14.84
CA MET A 305 -15.94 -3.15 -14.42
C MET A 305 -14.62 -2.50 -14.81
N GLN A 306 -14.58 -1.73 -15.91
CA GLN A 306 -13.35 -1.04 -16.30
C GLN A 306 -12.94 0.00 -15.25
N MET A 307 -13.87 0.85 -14.78
CA MET A 307 -13.53 1.89 -13.78
C MET A 307 -12.98 1.30 -12.48
N HIS A 308 -13.42 0.09 -12.12
CA HIS A 308 -12.89 -0.63 -10.95
C HIS A 308 -11.37 -0.81 -11.05
N PHE A 309 -10.86 -1.15 -12.23
CA PHE A 309 -9.41 -1.28 -12.44
C PHE A 309 -8.75 0.07 -12.74
N GLU A 310 -9.37 0.89 -13.59
CA GLU A 310 -8.84 2.17 -14.07
C GLU A 310 -8.56 3.17 -12.94
N ILE A 311 -9.24 3.04 -11.79
CA ILE A 311 -8.94 3.83 -10.59
C ILE A 311 -7.45 3.73 -10.20
N ILE A 312 -6.79 2.57 -10.39
CA ILE A 312 -5.37 2.37 -10.03
C ILE A 312 -4.47 3.38 -10.75
N GLU A 313 -4.80 3.72 -11.99
CA GLU A 313 -4.08 4.73 -12.77
C GLU A 313 -4.53 6.15 -12.47
N SER A 314 -5.73 6.32 -11.94
CA SER A 314 -6.26 7.62 -11.53
C SER A 314 -5.84 7.99 -10.11
N LEU A 315 -5.22 7.07 -9.36
CA LEU A 315 -4.76 7.33 -7.99
C LEU A 315 -3.85 8.55 -7.92
N ASP A 316 -4.23 9.48 -7.07
CA ASP A 316 -3.36 10.57 -6.64
C ASP A 316 -2.64 10.17 -5.35
N ALA A 317 -1.37 9.80 -5.49
CA ALA A 317 -0.53 9.31 -4.40
C ALA A 317 0.18 10.43 -3.61
N VAL A 318 0.10 11.68 -4.07
CA VAL A 318 0.86 12.80 -3.52
C VAL A 318 -0.07 13.99 -3.33
N GLU A 319 -0.28 14.40 -2.09
CA GLU A 319 -0.42 15.84 -1.82
C GLU A 319 1.01 16.36 -1.72
N GLU A 320 1.44 17.15 -2.71
CA GLU A 320 2.63 17.98 -2.53
C GLU A 320 2.37 18.86 -1.32
N VAL A 321 3.33 18.88 -0.41
CA VAL A 321 3.47 19.98 0.54
C VAL A 321 3.37 21.26 -0.28
N ALA A 322 2.30 22.01 -0.10
CA ALA A 322 2.20 23.34 -0.67
C ALA A 322 3.46 24.09 -0.20
N CYS A 323 4.39 24.34 -1.12
CA CYS A 323 5.45 25.30 -0.89
C CYS A 323 4.75 26.61 -0.55
N ASN A 324 4.82 27.03 0.72
CA ASN A 324 4.41 28.36 1.13
C ASN A 324 5.15 29.37 0.24
N PRO A 325 4.47 30.18 -0.59
CA PRO A 325 5.11 31.30 -1.25
C PRO A 325 5.15 32.45 -0.25
N SER A 326 5.99 32.32 0.77
CA SER A 326 6.29 33.42 1.69
C SER A 326 7.79 33.64 1.73
N THR A 327 8.38 33.86 0.55
CA THR A 327 9.62 34.60 0.30
C THR A 327 9.97 34.60 -1.20
N VAL A 328 9.25 35.37 -2.03
CA VAL A 328 9.83 35.86 -3.29
C VAL A 328 9.48 37.33 -3.45
N GLY A 329 10.51 38.16 -3.30
CA GLY A 329 10.48 39.58 -3.60
C GLY A 329 10.18 39.84 -5.06
N ARG A 330 9.66 41.05 -5.29
CA ARG A 330 9.36 41.66 -6.58
C ARG A 330 10.39 41.31 -7.68
N GLY A 331 9.92 40.74 -8.78
CA GLY A 331 10.65 40.65 -10.04
C GLY A 331 9.75 40.06 -11.12
N GLY A 332 9.26 40.91 -12.02
CA GLY A 332 8.31 40.54 -13.06
C GLY A 332 8.91 39.69 -14.19
N GLY A 333 8.07 38.88 -14.82
CA GLY A 333 8.39 38.13 -16.03
C GLY A 333 7.32 37.06 -16.28
N GLY A 334 6.41 37.34 -17.22
CA GLY A 334 5.28 36.47 -17.52
C GLY A 334 5.72 35.15 -18.19
N CYS A 335 5.09 34.05 -17.77
CA CYS A 335 5.03 32.83 -18.56
C CYS A 335 3.66 32.16 -18.33
N SER A 336 2.89 32.05 -19.40
CA SER A 336 1.54 31.47 -19.43
C SER A 336 1.64 29.95 -19.49
N VAL A 337 1.25 29.26 -18.42
CA VAL A 337 0.96 27.82 -18.43
C VAL A 337 -0.52 27.63 -18.10
N LYS A 338 -1.26 26.99 -19.02
CA LYS A 338 -2.68 26.65 -18.85
C LYS A 338 -2.81 25.50 -17.83
N PRO A 339 -3.73 25.54 -16.86
CA PRO A 339 -4.00 24.42 -15.98
C PRO A 339 -4.94 23.40 -16.66
N ALA A 340 -4.59 22.12 -16.51
CA ALA A 340 -5.47 20.99 -16.83
C ALA A 340 -6.60 20.87 -15.78
N SER A 341 -7.79 20.56 -16.29
CA SER A 341 -9.05 20.12 -15.67
C SER A 341 -9.24 20.23 -14.15
N ARG A 342 -10.28 21.01 -13.80
CA ARG A 342 -10.91 21.21 -12.49
C ARG A 342 -11.22 19.91 -11.73
N CYS A 343 -10.71 19.80 -10.51
CA CYS A 343 -11.32 18.99 -9.44
C CYS A 343 -12.58 19.70 -8.92
N ALA A 344 -13.66 18.95 -8.77
CA ALA A 344 -14.92 19.42 -8.21
C ALA A 344 -14.79 19.71 -6.71
N LEU A 345 -15.43 20.80 -6.30
CA LEU A 345 -15.48 21.35 -4.95
C LEU A 345 -16.18 20.40 -3.97
N SER A 346 -15.57 20.22 -2.79
CA SER A 346 -16.22 19.69 -1.60
C SER A 346 -17.27 20.69 -1.13
N LEU A 347 -18.55 20.34 -1.25
CA LEU A 347 -19.64 21.00 -0.55
C LEU A 347 -19.80 20.33 0.82
N LYS A 348 -19.44 21.06 1.87
CA LYS A 348 -19.87 20.78 3.24
C LYS A 348 -21.33 21.20 3.36
N GLU A 349 -22.25 20.25 3.38
CA GLU A 349 -23.60 20.50 3.90
C GLU A 349 -23.57 20.38 5.42
N THR A 350 -23.82 21.50 6.08
CA THR A 350 -24.04 21.58 7.52
C THR A 350 -25.55 21.52 7.70
N TYR A 351 -26.07 20.43 8.26
CA TYR A 351 -27.47 20.37 8.68
C TYR A 351 -27.58 20.83 10.14
N THR A 352 -28.30 21.93 10.35
CA THR A 352 -29.05 22.23 11.58
C THR A 352 -30.39 21.53 11.56
#